data_AF-A0A4Q0S3X6-F1
#
_entry.id   AF-A0A4Q0S3X6-F1
#
_cell.length_a   1.000
_cell.length_b   1.000
_cell.length_c   1.000
_cell.angle_alpha   90.00
_cell.angle_beta   90.00
_cell.angle_gamma   90.00
#
_symmetry.space_group_name_H-M   'P 1'
#
loop_
_entity.id
_entity.type
_entity.pdbx_description
1 polymer ?
#
loop_
_entity_poly.entity_id
_entity_poly.type
_entity_poly.pdbx_seq_one_letter_code
_entity_poly.pdbx_strand_id
1 'polypeptide(L)' 'MPVSGATAAQAKSVKEQQEVALLLLDALQKLADAGEVDAACRIAGKACVVLRRSAPGGERRFNALLHRLTRSLG' A
#
# COMPACT_ATOMS: atom_id res chain seq x y z
N MET A 1 -25.48 13.85 15.02
CA MET A 1 -24.07 13.77 15.47
C MET A 1 -23.16 14.12 14.30
N PRO A 2 -22.61 15.34 14.18
CA PRO A 2 -21.61 15.62 13.16
C PRO A 2 -20.26 15.12 13.66
N VAL A 3 -19.64 14.17 12.96
CA VAL A 3 -18.28 13.73 13.27
C VAL A 3 -17.28 14.77 12.77
N SER A 4 -16.53 15.32 13.73
CA SER A 4 -15.35 16.17 13.68
C SER A 4 -14.63 16.29 12.32
N GLY A 5 -14.49 17.54 11.86
CA GLY A 5 -13.60 17.90 10.77
C GLY A 5 -12.15 17.55 11.09
N ALA A 6 -11.51 16.81 10.18
CA ALA A 6 -10.07 16.57 10.22
C ALA A 6 -9.32 17.90 10.18
N THR A 7 -8.40 18.11 11.11
CA THR A 7 -7.54 19.30 11.15
C THR A 7 -6.55 19.28 9.97
N ALA A 8 -6.10 20.45 9.51
CA ALA A 8 -5.15 20.56 8.39
C ALA A 8 -3.84 19.74 8.60
N ALA A 9 -3.43 19.55 9.85
CA ALA A 9 -2.31 18.68 10.22
C ALA A 9 -2.57 17.20 9.91
N GLN A 10 -3.79 16.69 10.18
CA GLN A 10 -4.17 15.31 9.85
C GLN A 10 -4.24 15.10 8.33
N ALA A 11 -4.78 16.08 7.60
CA ALA A 11 -4.81 16.02 6.14
C ALA A 11 -3.39 15.95 5.54
N LYS A 12 -2.43 16.68 6.11
CA LYS A 12 -1.03 16.62 5.69
C LYS A 12 -0.40 15.24 5.95
N SER A 13 -0.56 14.69 7.15
CA SER A 13 0.00 13.37 7.50
C SER A 13 -0.61 12.24 6.65
N VAL A 14 -1.90 12.32 6.30
CA VAL A 14 -2.53 11.35 5.38
C VAL A 14 -1.93 11.44 3.97
N LYS A 15 -1.59 12.65 3.51
CA LYS A 15 -0.96 12.86 2.21
C LYS A 15 0.47 12.31 2.18
N GLU A 16 1.25 12.55 3.23
CA GLU A 16 2.59 11.98 3.40
C GLU A 16 2.55 10.44 3.46
N GLN A 17 1.57 9.86 4.17
CA GLN A 17 1.34 8.41 4.19
C GLN A 17 1.00 7.85 2.80
N GLN A 18 0.23 8.59 1.99
CA GLN A 18 -0.06 8.20 0.61
C GLN A 18 1.17 8.25 -0.29
N GLU A 19 2.03 9.26 -0.14
CA GLU A 19 3.28 9.37 -0.90
C GLU A 19 4.26 8.25 -0.54
N VAL A 20 4.44 7.95 0.75
CA VAL A 20 5.24 6.81 1.21
C VAL A 20 4.67 5.48 0.70
N ALA A 21 3.34 5.32 0.70
CA ALA A 21 2.69 4.15 0.15
C ALA A 21 2.96 3.97 -1.36
N LEU A 22 3.00 5.06 -2.13
CA LEU A 22 3.35 5.02 -3.56
C LEU A 22 4.81 4.63 -3.78
N LEU A 23 5.73 5.19 -3.00
CA LEU A 23 7.15 4.80 -3.06
C LEU A 23 7.35 3.32 -2.71
N LEU A 24 6.62 2.82 -1.72
CA LEU A 24 6.67 1.41 -1.36
C LEU A 24 6.14 0.51 -2.49
N LEU A 25 5.07 0.92 -3.18
CA LEU A 25 4.56 0.18 -4.34
C LEU A 25 5.59 0.10 -5.48
N ASP A 26 6.26 1.22 -5.78
CA ASP A 26 7.32 1.26 -6.80
C ASP A 26 8.50 0.34 -6.42
N ALA A 27 8.92 0.36 -5.15
CA ALA A 27 9.96 -0.53 -4.66
C ALA A 27 9.58 -2.01 -4.77
N LEU A 28 8.33 -2.37 -4.47
CA LEU A 28 7.83 -3.74 -4.59
C LEU A 28 7.74 -4.20 -6.03
N GLN A 29 7.38 -3.31 -6.96
CA GLN A 29 7.39 -3.61 -8.38
C GLN A 29 8.82 -3.90 -8.86
N LYS A 30 9.79 -3.04 -8.50
CA LYS A 30 11.21 -3.27 -8.84
C LYS A 30 11.78 -4.56 -8.25
N LEU A 31 11.35 -4.93 -7.05
CA LEU A 31 11.73 -6.18 -6.42
C LEU A 31 11.18 -7.39 -7.22
N ALA A 32 9.91 -7.33 -7.63
CA ALA A 32 9.33 -8.35 -8.49
C ALA A 32 10.01 -8.43 -9.87
N ASP A 33 10.34 -7.28 -10.48
CA ASP A 33 11.03 -7.21 -11.77
C ASP A 33 12.47 -7.77 -11.68
N ALA A 34 13.09 -7.73 -10.49
CA ALA A 34 14.38 -8.36 -10.21
C ALA A 34 14.28 -9.88 -9.98
N GLY A 35 13.09 -10.48 -10.08
CA GLY A 35 12.84 -11.90 -9.84
C GLY A 35 12.47 -12.26 -8.40
N GLU A 36 12.48 -11.29 -7.47
CA GLU A 36 12.17 -11.48 -6.05
C GLU A 36 10.64 -11.35 -5.78
N VAL A 37 9.83 -12.01 -6.62
CA VAL A 37 8.36 -11.87 -6.62
C VAL A 37 7.74 -12.36 -5.30
N ASP A 38 8.24 -13.45 -4.72
CA ASP A 38 7.79 -13.96 -3.41
C ASP A 38 8.02 -12.96 -2.28
N ALA A 39 9.20 -12.32 -2.26
CA ALA A 39 9.53 -11.30 -1.28
C ALA A 39 8.62 -10.07 -1.44
N ALA A 40 8.39 -9.64 -2.69
CA ALA A 40 7.46 -8.55 -3.01
C ALA A 40 6.03 -8.86 -2.54
N CYS A 41 5.53 -10.07 -2.82
CA CYS A 41 4.22 -10.52 -2.35
C CYS A 41 4.11 -10.52 -0.83
N ARG A 42 5.13 -11.03 -0.12
CA ARG A 42 5.11 -11.09 1.35
C ARG A 42 5.07 -9.70 1.98
N ILE A 43 5.83 -8.74 1.44
CA ILE A 43 5.87 -7.37 1.93
C ILE A 43 4.55 -6.64 1.61
N ALA A 44 4.03 -6.81 0.39
CA ALA A 44 2.75 -6.23 -0.01
C ALA A 44 1.59 -6.73 0.87
N GLY A 45 1.59 -8.02 1.25
CA GLY A 45 0.61 -8.59 2.18
C GLY A 45 0.67 -7.96 3.57
N LYS A 46 1.88 -7.74 4.11
CA LYS A 46 2.06 -7.03 5.39
C LYS A 46 1.57 -5.59 5.31
N ALA A 47 1.85 -4.90 4.21
CA ALA A 47 1.39 -3.52 3.99
C ALA A 47 -0.16 -3.44 3.96
N CYS A 48 -0.84 -4.39 3.31
CA CYS A 48 -2.31 -4.48 3.34
C CYS A 48 -2.85 -4.58 4.77
N VAL A 49 -2.27 -5.44 5.62
CA VAL A 49 -2.72 -5.62 7.02
C VAL A 49 -2.56 -4.33 7.83
N VAL A 50 -1.46 -3.61 7.64
CA VAL A 50 -1.18 -2.34 8.33
C VAL A 50 -2.14 -1.23 7.87
N LEU A 51 -2.37 -1.12 6.56
CA LEU A 51 -3.20 -0.07 5.97
C LEU A 51 -4.70 -0.31 6.16
N ARG A 52 -5.15 -1.56 6.28
CA ARG A 52 -6.56 -1.89 6.55
C ARG A 52 -7.09 -1.24 7.83
N ARG A 53 -6.21 -1.00 8.82
CA ARG A 53 -6.56 -0.32 10.07
C ARG A 53 -6.52 1.20 10.02
N SER A 54 -5.77 1.78 9.08
CA SER A 54 -5.40 3.21 9.12
C SER A 54 -5.87 4.00 7.90
N ALA A 55 -6.00 3.38 6.74
CA ALA A 55 -6.30 4.04 5.47
C ALA A 55 -6.91 3.05 4.45
N PRO A 56 -8.24 2.85 4.42
CA PRO A 56 -8.89 1.88 3.54
C PRO A 56 -8.69 2.16 2.03
N GLY A 57 -8.38 3.42 1.65
CA GLY A 57 -8.03 3.77 0.28
C GLY A 57 -6.64 3.29 -0.16
N GLY A 58 -5.68 3.18 0.78
CA GLY A 58 -4.33 2.71 0.50
C GLY A 58 -4.25 1.20 0.29
N GLU A 59 -5.05 0.45 1.06
CA GLU A 59 -5.14 -1.02 0.99
C GLU A 59 -5.45 -1.52 -0.44
N ARG A 60 -6.37 -0.86 -1.15
CA ARG A 60 -6.77 -1.27 -2.51
C ARG A 60 -5.61 -1.34 -3.49
N ARG A 61 -4.63 -0.43 -3.38
CA ARG A 61 -3.49 -0.37 -4.30
C ARG A 61 -2.51 -1.52 -4.07
N PHE A 62 -2.19 -1.81 -2.81
CA PHE A 62 -1.37 -2.96 -2.43
C PHE A 62 -2.05 -4.28 -2.78
N ASN A 63 -3.37 -4.37 -2.59
CA ASN A 63 -4.13 -5.56 -2.96
C ASN A 63 -4.14 -5.79 -4.48
N ALA A 64 -4.25 -4.72 -5.28
CA ALA A 64 -4.16 -4.82 -6.74
C ALA A 64 -2.77 -5.28 -7.20
N LEU A 65 -1.69 -4.75 -6.59
CA LEU A 65 -0.32 -5.19 -6.87
C LEU A 65 -0.15 -6.69 -6.54
N LEU A 66 -0.61 -7.13 -5.36
CA LEU A 66 -0.59 -8.53 -4.96
C LEU A 66 -1.26 -9.43 -6.00
N HIS A 67 -2.49 -9.12 -6.40
CA HIS A 67 -3.20 -9.89 -7.41
C HIS A 67 -2.49 -9.95 -8.75
N ARG A 68 -1.76 -8.89 -9.14
CA ARG A 68 -0.96 -8.87 -10.36
C ARG A 68 0.27 -9.76 -10.23
N LEU A 69 1.00 -9.65 -9.12
CA LEU A 69 2.22 -10.42 -8.88
C LEU A 69 1.91 -11.91 -8.76
N THR A 70 0.89 -12.29 -7.98
CA THR A 70 0.45 -13.70 -7.87
C THR A 70 0.05 -14.29 -9.22
N ARG A 71 -0.52 -13.48 -10.12
CA ARG A 71 -0.88 -13.95 -11.48
C ARG A 71 0.33 -14.08 -12.40
N SER A 72 1.45 -13.43 -12.08
CA SER A 72 2.72 -13.55 -12.81
C SER A 72 3.57 -14.73 -12.34
N LEU A 73 3.22 -15.32 -11.19
CA LEU A 73 3.88 -16.51 -10.61
C LEU A 73 3.31 -17.83 -11.16
N GLY A 74 2.21 -17.81 -11.92
CA GLY A 74 1.56 -18.97 -12.54
C GLY A 74 1.59 -18.90 -14.06
#